data_AF-A0A7R8NPI5-F1
#
_entry.id   AF-A0A7R8NPI5-F1
#
_cell.length_a   1.000
_cell.length_b   1.000
_cell.length_c   1.000
_cell.angle_alpha   90.00
_cell.angle_beta   90.00
_cell.angle_gamma   90.00
#
_symmetry.space_group_name_H-M   'P 1'
#
loop_
_entity.id
_entity.type
_entity.pdbx_description
1 polymer ?
#
loop_
_entity_poly.entity_id
_entity_poly.type
_entity_poly.pdbx_seq_one_letter_code
_entity_poly.pdbx_strand_id
1 'polypeptide(L)'
;MQTEERAPGRAAAPSTYRWAAVGCAVLAGAIGWTDALAVVGRAVVREASFVLAGSGEVFAVGTGGVGWKPMGSWTADDGIRPIAAGSYELKWGPKEGTLLIHGSNANPVWPALHGLSCD
;
A
#
# COMPACT_ATOMS: atom_id res chain seq x y z
N MET A 1 -37.13 21.76 -17.55
CA MET A 1 -35.87 22.42 -17.92
C MET A 1 -34.81 21.90 -16.97
N GLN A 2 -34.39 20.66 -17.24
CA GLN A 2 -33.03 20.23 -17.63
C GLN A 2 -32.18 19.88 -16.40
N THR A 3 -32.23 18.58 -16.07
CA THR A 3 -31.36 17.85 -15.16
C THR A 3 -29.98 17.77 -15.79
N GLU A 4 -28.98 18.48 -15.24
CA GLU A 4 -27.62 18.42 -15.77
C GLU A 4 -26.85 17.31 -15.05
N GLU A 5 -26.92 16.12 -15.64
CA GLU A 5 -26.06 14.97 -15.35
C GLU A 5 -24.61 15.36 -15.68
N ARG A 6 -23.84 15.75 -14.66
CA ARG A 6 -22.42 16.08 -14.83
C ARG A 6 -21.64 14.79 -15.03
N ALA A 7 -21.41 14.45 -16.29
CA ALA A 7 -20.52 13.37 -16.70
C ALA A 7 -19.17 13.47 -15.95
N PRO A 8 -18.64 12.36 -15.40
CA PRO A 8 -17.32 12.39 -14.77
C PRO A 8 -16.26 12.67 -15.84
N GLY A 9 -15.66 13.86 -15.73
CA GLY A 9 -14.56 14.31 -16.57
C GLY A 9 -13.42 13.31 -16.54
N ARG A 10 -13.15 12.72 -17.70
CA ARG A 10 -12.00 11.83 -17.93
C ARG A 10 -10.74 12.70 -17.99
N ALA A 11 -10.06 12.88 -16.86
CA ALA A 11 -8.83 13.67 -16.78
C ALA A 11 -7.58 12.77 -16.78
N ALA A 12 -6.84 12.87 -17.91
CA ALA A 12 -5.41 12.70 -18.14
C ALA A 12 -4.61 11.62 -17.38
N ALA A 13 -4.14 10.60 -18.12
CA ALA A 13 -2.93 9.86 -17.78
C ALA A 13 -1.71 10.63 -18.32
N PRO A 14 -0.61 10.71 -17.54
CA PRO A 14 0.43 9.71 -17.69
C PRO A 14 0.74 9.06 -16.34
N SER A 15 0.13 7.90 -16.09
CA SER A 15 0.43 7.10 -14.91
C SER A 15 1.75 6.37 -15.12
N THR A 16 2.83 6.84 -14.49
CA THR A 16 3.96 5.94 -14.20
C THR A 16 3.54 5.04 -13.05
N TYR A 17 2.99 3.86 -13.37
CA TYR A 17 2.76 2.80 -12.41
C TYR A 17 4.12 2.31 -11.87
N ARG A 18 4.33 2.41 -10.55
CA ARG A 18 5.42 1.72 -9.87
C ARG A 18 4.85 0.70 -8.91
N TRP A 19 5.23 -0.55 -9.10
CA TRP A 19 4.93 -1.65 -8.20
C TRP A 19 6.13 -1.82 -7.27
N ALA A 20 5.94 -1.59 -5.98
CA ALA A 20 6.90 -1.98 -4.96
C ALA A 20 6.30 -3.19 -4.22
N ALA A 21 6.96 -4.33 -4.32
CA ALA A 21 6.70 -5.47 -3.44
C ALA A 21 7.63 -5.34 -2.24
N VAL A 22 7.07 -5.12 -1.05
CA VAL A 22 7.86 -5.05 0.19
C VAL A 22 7.60 -6.33 0.97
N GLY A 23 8.64 -7.14 1.17
CA GLY A 23 8.58 -8.38 1.95
C GLY A 23 9.93 -8.72 2.58
N CYS A 24 9.91 -9.30 3.78
CA CYS A 24 11.07 -9.90 4.43
C CYS A 24 10.86 -11.43 4.54
N ALA A 25 11.96 -12.19 4.46
CA ALA A 25 12.02 -13.64 4.26
C ALA A 25 11.56 -14.48 5.47
N VAL A 26 11.06 -15.69 5.21
CA VAL A 26 10.67 -16.71 6.21
C VAL A 26 11.91 -17.53 6.64
N LEU A 27 12.12 -17.71 7.94
CA LEU A 27 13.03 -18.73 8.49
C LEU A 27 12.24 -20.01 8.80
N ALA A 28 12.61 -21.11 8.15
CA ALA A 28 12.15 -22.46 8.51
C ALA A 28 13.28 -23.17 9.26
N GLY A 29 13.06 -23.53 10.52
CA GLY A 29 13.90 -24.48 11.27
C GLY A 29 13.08 -25.74 11.54
N ALA A 30 13.49 -26.87 10.96
CA ALA A 30 12.84 -28.16 11.18
C ALA A 30 13.47 -28.86 12.41
N ILE A 31 12.65 -29.42 13.31
CA ILE A 31 12.70 -30.78 13.88
C ILE A 31 11.45 -30.95 14.78
N GLY A 32 10.49 -31.79 14.36
CA GLY A 32 9.49 -32.37 15.26
C GLY A 32 8.07 -31.77 15.26
N TRP A 33 7.18 -32.30 14.42
CA TRP A 33 5.75 -32.57 14.69
C TRP A 33 4.93 -31.48 15.42
N THR A 34 4.96 -30.23 14.93
CA THR A 34 3.84 -29.31 14.62
C THR A 34 4.33 -27.87 14.74
N ASP A 35 5.05 -27.38 13.73
CA ASP A 35 5.31 -25.95 13.55
C ASP A 35 5.10 -25.59 12.07
N ALA A 36 3.90 -25.08 11.76
CA ALA A 36 3.63 -24.45 10.47
C ALA A 36 3.70 -22.93 10.66
N LEU A 37 4.90 -22.36 10.62
CA LEU A 37 5.08 -20.91 10.46
C LEU A 37 5.14 -20.58 8.97
N ALA A 38 3.98 -20.37 8.35
CA ALA A 38 3.90 -19.74 7.03
C ALA A 38 3.26 -18.37 7.18
N VAL A 39 4.09 -17.33 7.22
CA VAL A 39 3.62 -15.94 7.16
C VAL A 39 4.35 -15.28 6.02
N VAL A 40 3.74 -15.34 4.84
CA VAL A 40 4.22 -14.69 3.62
C VAL A 40 3.26 -13.55 3.31
N GLY A 41 3.19 -12.56 4.20
CA GLY A 41 2.49 -11.31 3.94
C GLY A 41 3.35 -10.40 3.06
N ARG A 42 2.86 -10.04 1.88
CA ARG A 42 3.47 -8.99 1.06
C ARG A 42 2.54 -7.79 1.06
N ALA A 43 3.11 -6.59 1.18
CA ALA A 43 2.40 -5.37 0.87
C ALA A 43 2.72 -4.96 -0.56
N VAL A 44 1.69 -4.71 -1.35
CA VAL A 44 1.81 -4.09 -2.67
C VAL A 44 1.16 -2.72 -2.60
N VAL A 45 1.87 -1.72 -3.10
CA VAL A 45 1.37 -0.36 -3.20
C VAL A 45 1.13 0.02 -4.64
N ARG A 46 0.06 0.77 -4.87
CA ARG A 46 -0.21 1.50 -6.09
C ARG A 46 -0.24 3.01 -5.77
N GLU A 47 0.68 3.78 -6.35
CA GLU A 47 0.72 5.25 -6.21
C GLU A 47 0.30 5.96 -7.49
N ALA A 48 -0.26 7.16 -7.34
CA ALA A 48 -0.59 8.09 -8.41
C ALA A 48 -0.29 9.53 -7.97
N SER A 49 0.00 10.42 -8.93
CA SER A 49 0.08 11.85 -8.67
C SER A 49 -0.39 12.67 -9.85
N PHE A 50 -1.02 13.82 -9.56
CA PHE A 50 -1.48 14.81 -10.52
C PHE A 50 -1.41 16.20 -9.88
N VAL A 51 -0.71 17.14 -10.53
CA VAL A 51 -0.60 18.56 -10.16
C VAL A 51 -0.55 18.78 -8.64
N LEU A 52 0.61 18.45 -8.04
CA LEU A 52 0.88 18.61 -6.61
C LEU A 52 -0.05 17.81 -5.66
N ALA A 53 -0.95 16.96 -6.16
CA ALA A 53 -1.67 15.99 -5.34
C ALA A 53 -1.11 14.58 -5.61
N GLY A 54 -0.70 13.89 -4.56
CA GLY A 54 -0.31 12.48 -4.56
C GLY A 54 -1.35 11.63 -3.85
N SER A 55 -1.47 10.38 -4.25
CA SER A 55 -2.28 9.39 -3.53
C SER A 55 -1.72 7.98 -3.71
N GLY A 56 -2.13 7.08 -2.83
CA GLY A 56 -1.81 5.68 -2.98
C GLY A 56 -2.79 4.76 -2.28
N GLU A 57 -2.73 3.50 -2.69
CA GLU A 57 -3.53 2.40 -2.15
C GLU A 57 -2.57 1.27 -1.76
N VAL A 58 -2.82 0.64 -0.62
CA VAL A 58 -2.06 -0.53 -0.17
C VAL A 58 -2.94 -1.79 -0.19
N PHE A 59 -2.35 -2.87 -0.68
CA PHE A 59 -2.96 -4.19 -0.79
C PHE A 59 -2.13 -5.17 0.02
N ALA A 60 -2.80 -6.00 0.83
CA ALA A 60 -2.19 -7.19 1.39
C ALA A 60 -2.28 -8.32 0.37
N VAL A 61 -1.16 -9.00 0.15
CA VAL A 61 -1.05 -10.10 -0.80
C VAL A 61 -0.54 -11.33 -0.04
N GLY A 62 -1.45 -12.29 0.13
CA GLY A 62 -1.15 -13.58 0.74
C GLY A 62 -0.45 -14.55 -0.22
N THR A 63 -0.40 -15.83 0.15
CA THR A 63 0.30 -16.90 -0.57
C THR A 63 -0.21 -17.13 -1.99
N GLY A 64 -1.50 -16.86 -2.26
CA GLY A 64 -2.10 -16.94 -3.59
C GLY A 64 -1.65 -15.84 -4.57
N GLY A 65 -0.90 -14.83 -4.11
CA GLY A 65 -0.30 -13.81 -4.99
C GLY A 65 -1.26 -12.73 -5.50
N VAL A 66 -2.51 -12.71 -5.04
CA VAL A 66 -3.51 -11.71 -5.47
C VAL A 66 -4.03 -10.91 -4.28
N GLY A 67 -3.97 -9.58 -4.39
CA GLY A 67 -4.61 -8.64 -3.46
C GLY A 67 -5.83 -8.01 -4.13
N TRP A 68 -7.04 -8.49 -3.81
CA TRP A 68 -8.27 -8.13 -4.51
C TRP A 68 -8.85 -6.77 -4.09
N LYS A 69 -8.57 -6.33 -2.87
CA LYS A 69 -9.15 -5.11 -2.29
C LYS A 69 -8.07 -4.29 -1.59
N PRO A 70 -8.08 -2.95 -1.74
CA PRO A 70 -7.20 -2.12 -0.95
C PRO A 70 -7.58 -2.21 0.53
N MET A 71 -6.57 -2.37 1.38
CA MET A 71 -6.66 -2.37 2.84
C MET A 71 -6.58 -0.95 3.42
N GLY A 72 -6.03 -0.02 2.66
CA GLY A 72 -5.92 1.37 3.02
C GLY A 72 -5.58 2.25 1.82
N SER A 73 -5.76 3.56 2.00
CA SER A 73 -5.33 4.56 1.04
C SER A 73 -4.81 5.78 1.77
N TRP A 74 -3.94 6.54 1.10
CA TRP A 74 -3.42 7.81 1.58
C TRP A 74 -3.47 8.86 0.48
N THR A 75 -3.36 10.10 0.93
CA THR A 75 -3.08 11.29 0.12
C THR A 75 -1.75 11.89 0.57
N ALA A 76 -1.07 12.55 -0.35
CA ALA A 76 0.14 13.29 -0.08
C ALA A 76 0.07 14.65 -0.79
N ASP A 77 0.51 15.70 -0.13
CA ASP A 77 0.62 17.02 -0.76
C ASP A 77 1.89 17.11 -1.62
N ASP A 78 1.98 18.14 -2.45
CA ASP A 78 3.07 18.43 -3.38
C ASP A 78 3.42 17.33 -4.40
N GLY A 79 2.51 16.36 -4.60
CA GLY A 79 2.63 15.32 -5.62
C GLY A 79 3.75 14.31 -5.33
N ILE A 80 4.22 14.26 -4.09
CA ILE A 80 5.27 13.33 -3.67
C ILE A 80 4.78 11.89 -3.73
N ARG A 81 5.73 10.97 -3.90
CA ARG A 81 5.49 9.51 -3.88
C ARG A 81 6.22 8.92 -2.67
N PRO A 82 5.54 8.80 -1.52
CA PRO A 82 6.18 8.46 -0.26
C PRO A 82 6.57 6.99 -0.12
N ILE A 83 6.29 6.11 -1.09
CA ILE A 83 6.86 4.75 -1.08
C ILE A 83 8.21 4.71 -1.80
N ALA A 84 9.22 5.19 -1.08
CA ALA A 84 10.63 5.10 -1.44
C ALA A 84 11.43 4.49 -0.26
N ALA A 85 12.65 4.05 -0.52
CA ALA A 85 13.51 3.52 0.54
C ALA A 85 13.72 4.59 1.63
N GLY A 86 13.42 4.23 2.88
CA GLY A 86 13.58 5.11 4.05
C GLY A 86 12.40 6.03 4.35
N SER A 87 11.36 6.08 3.52
CA SER A 87 10.15 6.90 3.76
C SER A 87 8.94 6.09 4.21
N TYR A 88 9.13 4.81 4.54
CA TYR A 88 8.10 3.97 5.15
C TYR A 88 8.72 2.92 6.08
N GLU A 89 7.90 2.41 7.00
CA GLU A 89 8.15 1.22 7.79
C GLU A 89 7.07 0.18 7.48
N LEU A 90 7.50 -1.05 7.19
CA LEU A 90 6.60 -2.20 7.09
C LEU A 90 6.98 -3.23 8.16
N LYS A 91 6.02 -3.57 9.01
CA LYS A 91 6.17 -4.60 10.04
C LYS A 91 5.13 -5.68 9.78
N TRP A 92 5.53 -6.93 9.92
CA TRP A 92 4.63 -8.09 9.81
C TRP A 92 4.68 -8.87 11.11
N GLY A 93 3.51 -9.10 11.69
CA GLY A 93 3.27 -10.15 12.66
C GLY A 93 2.75 -11.41 11.96
N PRO A 94 2.37 -12.46 12.72
CA PRO A 94 2.03 -13.74 12.13
C PRO A 94 0.76 -13.80 11.26
N LYS A 95 -0.13 -12.82 11.36
CA LYS A 95 -1.41 -12.78 10.64
C LYS A 95 -1.67 -11.44 9.97
N GLU A 96 -1.18 -10.39 10.61
CA GLU A 96 -1.39 -9.01 10.22
C GLU A 96 -0.07 -8.26 10.10
N GLY A 97 -0.10 -7.16 9.35
CA GLY A 97 1.02 -6.26 9.19
C GLY A 97 0.58 -4.81 9.40
N THR A 98 1.58 -3.95 9.53
CA THR A 98 1.38 -2.52 9.65
C THR A 98 2.32 -1.81 8.69
N LEU A 99 1.75 -0.95 7.85
CA LEU A 99 2.48 -0.01 7.01
C LEU A 99 2.35 1.38 7.64
N LEU A 100 3.48 1.98 8.00
CA LEU A 100 3.59 3.38 8.39
C LEU A 100 4.33 4.13 7.29
N ILE A 101 3.71 5.18 6.76
CA ILE A 101 4.28 6.04 5.72
C ILE A 101 4.74 7.34 6.37
N HIS A 102 6.01 7.69 6.18
CA HIS A 102 6.60 8.88 6.79
C HIS A 102 6.38 10.09 5.89
N GLY A 103 5.60 11.04 6.38
CA GLY A 103 5.50 12.40 5.83
C GLY A 103 6.35 13.39 6.63
N SER A 104 6.36 14.65 6.20
CA SER A 104 6.92 15.77 6.95
C SER A 104 5.96 16.95 6.96
N ASN A 105 6.23 17.99 7.76
CA ASN A 105 5.39 19.19 7.75
C ASN A 105 5.33 19.89 6.39
N ALA A 106 6.39 19.76 5.59
CA ALA A 106 6.44 20.31 4.23
C ALA A 106 5.81 19.35 3.20
N ASN A 107 5.74 18.05 3.48
CA ASN A 107 5.16 17.06 2.58
C ASN A 107 4.32 16.07 3.40
N PRO A 108 3.14 16.48 3.87
CA PRO A 108 2.31 15.65 4.72
C PRO A 108 1.76 14.44 3.94
N VAL A 109 1.56 13.34 4.67
CA VAL A 109 0.88 12.12 4.19
C VAL A 109 -0.26 11.80 5.13
N TRP A 110 -1.45 11.55 4.59
CA TRP A 110 -2.63 11.28 5.42
C TRP A 110 -3.65 10.32 4.77
N PRO A 111 -4.18 9.33 5.53
CA PRO A 111 -3.63 8.82 6.79
C PRO A 111 -2.29 8.12 6.55
N ALA A 112 -1.39 8.19 7.53
CA ALA A 112 -0.04 7.62 7.42
C ALA A 112 0.07 6.14 7.83
N LEU A 113 -0.86 5.65 8.67
CA LEU A 113 -0.81 4.31 9.26
C LEU A 113 -1.91 3.42 8.69
N HIS A 114 -1.52 2.22 8.23
CA HIS A 114 -2.44 1.23 7.67
C HIS A 114 -2.21 -0.15 8.29
N GLY A 115 -3.30 -0.79 8.70
CA GLY A 115 -3.30 -2.22 9.02
C GLY A 115 -3.47 -3.06 7.76
N LEU A 116 -2.80 -4.22 7.72
CA LEU A 116 -2.82 -5.15 6.60
C LEU A 116 -3.18 -6.54 7.13
N SER A 117 -4.14 -7.23 6.49
CA SER A 117 -4.43 -8.64 6.77
C SER A 117 -4.54 -9.42 5.45
N CYS A 118 -4.05 -10.66 5.48
CA CYS A 118 -4.14 -11.60 4.36
C CYS A 118 -5.29 -12.62 4.54
N ASP A 119 -6.14 -12.42 5.54
CA ASP A 119 -7.30 -13.28 5.85
C ASP A 119 -8.44 -13.14 4.82
#